data_AF-A0A931APC8-F1
#
_entry.id   AF-A0A931APC8-F1
#
_cell.length_a   1.000
_cell.length_b   1.000
_cell.length_c   1.000
_cell.angle_alpha   90.00
_cell.angle_beta   90.00
_cell.angle_gamma   90.00
#
_symmetry.space_group_name_H-M   'P 1'
#
loop_
_entity.id
_entity.type
_entity.pdbx_description
1 polymer ?
#
loop_
_entity_poly.entity_id
_entity_poly.type
_entity_poly.pdbx_seq_one_letter_code
_entity_poly.pdbx_strand_id
1 'polypeptide(L)'
;MPTPRRPFECPASRPSAVLLLVAALTALLLTPGTADARSRPLSGTHSASAPATRGPEGDGARGRVALIGVPGLEWSDVDQVRTPNLWRLVGQGASASLSTRAVPPPDRGITCPAAGWLTVSAGQRAGTAGKGCPAPPTPQPDGEGATVPGWPALTAYQSETGYAARLGTLGQLVTDSGGKVAAIGPGAAIAGADKSGNIAKYASTPEALGDPAPYNLIVLEAPALATAWTRQPLDEY
;
A
#
# COMPACT_ATOMS: atom_id res chain seq x y z
N MET A 1 -23.77 46.81 8.76
CA MET A 1 -22.49 46.95 9.50
C MET A 1 -22.13 45.61 10.10
N PRO A 2 -21.03 44.95 9.69
CA PRO A 2 -20.58 43.73 10.34
C PRO A 2 -19.74 44.08 11.58
N THR A 3 -19.99 43.39 12.69
CA THR A 3 -19.20 43.46 13.92
C THR A 3 -17.81 42.85 13.72
N PRO A 4 -16.73 43.45 14.26
CA PRO A 4 -15.39 42.88 14.11
C PRO A 4 -15.26 41.64 15.01
N ARG A 5 -14.78 40.53 14.44
CA ARG A 5 -14.40 39.34 15.19
C ARG A 5 -13.08 39.61 15.93
N ARG A 6 -13.04 39.27 17.22
CA ARG A 6 -11.83 39.38 18.06
C ARG A 6 -10.77 38.37 17.62
N PRO A 7 -9.48 38.69 17.69
CA PRO A 7 -8.41 37.73 17.44
C PRO A 7 -8.40 36.63 18.50
N PHE A 8 -8.11 35.40 18.07
CA PHE A 8 -7.85 34.26 18.94
C PHE A 8 -6.48 34.44 19.61
N GLU A 9 -6.46 34.54 20.93
CA GLU A 9 -5.23 34.49 21.73
C GLU A 9 -4.92 33.03 22.10
N CYS A 10 -3.69 32.60 21.85
CA CYS A 10 -3.19 31.27 22.20
C CYS A 10 -2.72 31.28 23.66
N PRO A 11 -3.17 30.38 24.55
CA PRO A 11 -2.70 30.37 25.94
C PRO A 11 -1.24 29.90 25.99
N ALA A 12 -0.37 30.75 26.56
CA ALA A 12 1.03 30.45 26.83
C ALA A 12 1.17 29.28 27.81
N SER A 13 1.87 28.23 27.40
CA SER A 13 2.24 27.11 28.27
C SER A 13 3.33 27.54 29.26
N ARG A 14 3.07 27.35 30.55
CA ARG A 14 4.06 27.51 31.62
C ARG A 14 4.90 26.23 31.74
N PRO A 15 6.24 26.30 31.84
CA PRO A 15 7.04 25.14 32.19
C PRO A 15 6.93 24.90 33.70
N SER A 16 6.30 23.80 34.11
CA SER A 16 6.31 23.34 35.49
C SER A 16 7.67 22.70 35.80
N ALA A 17 8.49 23.46 36.53
CA ALA A 17 9.65 22.94 37.25
C ALA A 17 9.18 21.97 38.34
N VAL A 18 9.64 20.73 38.30
CA VAL A 18 9.55 19.82 39.46
C VAL A 18 10.97 19.52 39.88
N LEU A 19 11.38 20.20 40.94
CA LEU A 19 12.68 20.07 41.60
C LEU A 19 12.46 19.59 43.03
N LEU A 20 13.11 18.46 43.35
CA LEU A 20 13.60 18.02 44.66
C LEU A 20 12.61 17.72 45.80
N LEU A 21 12.58 16.43 46.19
CA LEU A 21 12.64 16.06 47.60
C LEU A 21 13.68 14.95 47.79
N VAL A 22 14.81 15.35 48.38
CA VAL A 22 15.89 14.50 48.88
C VAL A 22 15.78 14.50 50.41
N ALA A 23 15.64 13.33 51.02
CA ALA A 23 16.07 13.02 52.38
C ALA A 23 15.99 11.48 52.51
N ALA A 24 17.09 10.75 52.46
CA ALA A 24 18.04 10.52 53.54
C ALA A 24 17.88 9.07 54.03
N LEU A 25 18.76 8.18 53.58
CA LEU A 25 19.21 7.03 54.38
C LEU A 25 20.59 6.61 53.86
N THR A 26 21.61 7.37 54.26
CA THR A 26 23.01 6.97 54.20
C THR A 26 23.31 6.10 55.42
N ALA A 27 23.56 4.80 55.21
CA ALA A 27 24.48 4.04 56.05
C ALA A 27 24.99 2.79 55.32
N LEU A 28 26.30 2.81 55.10
CA LEU A 28 27.22 1.68 55.16
C LEU A 28 27.21 0.67 54.00
N LEU A 29 28.21 0.79 53.11
CA LEU A 29 29.29 -0.20 52.92
C LEU A 29 30.30 0.35 51.90
N LEU A 30 31.55 0.51 52.34
CA LEU A 30 32.71 0.83 51.51
C LEU A 30 33.11 -0.41 50.69
N THR A 31 33.19 -0.28 49.37
CA THR A 31 34.06 -1.10 48.51
C THR A 31 34.62 -0.26 47.38
N PRO A 32 35.95 -0.27 47.12
CA PRO A 32 36.53 0.37 45.95
C PRO A 32 36.41 -0.58 44.76
N GLY A 33 35.49 -0.30 43.84
CA GLY A 33 35.32 -1.05 42.60
C GLY A 33 35.54 -0.13 41.41
N THR A 34 36.64 -0.35 40.68
CA THR A 34 36.97 0.31 39.42
C THR A 34 35.82 0.17 38.41
N ALA A 35 35.18 1.27 38.01
CA ALA A 35 34.18 1.28 36.95
C ALA A 35 34.89 1.22 35.58
N ASP A 36 35.01 0.00 35.05
CA ASP A 36 35.36 -0.25 33.65
C ASP A 36 34.12 0.08 32.80
N ALA A 37 34.20 1.18 32.04
CA ALA A 37 33.14 1.62 31.13
C ALA A 37 33.09 0.68 29.91
N ARG A 38 32.38 -0.44 30.03
CA ARG A 38 31.99 -1.26 28.88
C ARG A 38 30.63 -0.84 28.37
N SER A 39 30.65 -0.04 27.30
CA SER A 39 29.53 0.18 26.39
C SER A 39 29.00 -1.16 25.88
N ARG A 40 27.83 -1.57 26.37
CA ARG A 40 27.06 -2.67 25.78
C ARG A 40 26.34 -2.16 24.53
N PRO A 41 26.57 -2.71 23.34
CA PRO A 41 25.74 -2.39 22.19
C PRO A 41 24.33 -2.96 22.46
N LEU A 42 23.31 -2.12 22.23
CA LEU A 42 21.92 -2.57 22.14
C LEU A 42 21.82 -3.41 20.86
N SER A 43 21.90 -4.74 20.99
CA SER A 43 21.52 -5.66 19.92
C SER A 43 20.02 -5.52 19.69
N GLY A 44 19.65 -4.66 18.74
CA GLY A 44 18.30 -4.62 18.19
C GLY A 44 18.01 -5.96 17.53
N THR A 45 17.18 -6.78 18.17
CA THR A 45 16.60 -7.97 17.57
C THR A 45 15.71 -7.53 16.41
N HIS A 46 16.27 -7.52 15.22
CA HIS A 46 15.48 -7.53 14.00
C HIS A 46 14.80 -8.90 13.98
N SER A 47 13.47 -8.94 14.12
CA SER A 47 12.70 -10.14 13.80
C SER A 47 12.99 -10.48 12.34
N ALA A 48 13.89 -11.43 12.12
CA ALA A 48 14.08 -12.03 10.82
C ALA A 48 12.77 -12.71 10.45
N SER A 49 12.15 -12.29 9.36
CA SER A 49 11.06 -13.04 8.73
C SER A 49 11.58 -14.46 8.49
N ALA A 50 10.88 -15.46 9.03
CA ALA A 50 11.20 -16.85 8.77
C ALA A 50 11.27 -17.07 7.25
N PRO A 51 12.29 -17.79 6.74
CA PRO A 51 12.36 -18.08 5.32
C PRO A 51 11.08 -18.81 4.92
N ALA A 52 10.39 -18.28 3.91
CA ALA A 52 9.28 -18.99 3.28
C ALA A 52 9.81 -20.35 2.86
N THR A 53 9.25 -21.42 3.44
CA THR A 53 9.59 -22.79 3.03
C THR A 53 9.22 -22.88 1.56
N ARG A 54 10.23 -23.09 0.71
CA ARG A 54 10.00 -23.33 -0.72
C ARG A 54 9.20 -24.63 -0.80
N GLY A 55 7.92 -24.52 -1.14
CA GLY A 55 7.11 -25.68 -1.49
C GLY A 55 7.75 -26.43 -2.66
N PRO A 56 7.43 -27.72 -2.85
CA PRO A 56 7.95 -28.49 -3.97
C PRO A 56 7.70 -27.74 -5.29
N GLU A 57 8.71 -27.71 -6.17
CA GLU A 57 8.57 -27.22 -7.55
C GLU A 57 7.42 -27.99 -8.23
N GLY A 58 6.26 -27.36 -8.29
CA GLY A 58 5.07 -27.91 -8.95
C GLY A 58 4.97 -27.39 -10.37
N ASP A 59 4.58 -28.26 -11.32
CA ASP A 59 4.34 -27.91 -12.72
C ASP A 59 3.48 -26.65 -12.86
N GLY A 60 4.05 -25.56 -13.38
CA GLY A 60 3.32 -24.33 -13.74
C GLY A 60 2.56 -23.65 -12.59
N ALA A 61 2.00 -22.47 -12.84
CA ALA A 61 1.13 -21.80 -11.88
C ALA A 61 -0.17 -22.60 -11.66
N ARG A 62 -0.17 -23.57 -10.73
CA ARG A 62 -1.34 -24.45 -10.47
C ARG A 62 -2.51 -23.77 -9.74
N GLY A 63 -2.29 -22.57 -9.19
CA GLY A 63 -3.31 -21.79 -8.50
C GLY A 63 -3.95 -20.74 -9.41
N ARG A 64 -5.24 -20.45 -9.17
CA ARG A 64 -5.92 -19.26 -9.69
C ARG A 64 -6.12 -18.27 -8.56
N VAL A 65 -5.78 -17.01 -8.80
CA VAL A 65 -5.90 -15.91 -7.84
C VAL A 65 -6.73 -14.79 -8.46
N ALA A 66 -7.74 -14.33 -7.74
CA ALA A 66 -8.45 -13.09 -8.04
C ALA A 66 -8.05 -12.06 -6.99
N LEU A 67 -7.39 -10.98 -7.42
CA LEU A 67 -7.06 -9.83 -6.60
C LEU A 67 -8.08 -8.71 -6.88
N ILE A 68 -8.88 -8.37 -5.87
CA ILE A 68 -9.89 -7.32 -5.97
C ILE A 68 -9.44 -6.15 -5.11
N GLY A 69 -9.15 -5.01 -5.73
CA GLY A 69 -8.81 -3.77 -5.04
C GLY A 69 -9.96 -2.77 -5.11
N VAL A 70 -10.28 -2.19 -3.96
CA VAL A 70 -11.29 -1.14 -3.82
C VAL A 70 -10.61 0.12 -3.27
N PRO A 71 -10.35 1.13 -4.10
CA PRO A 71 -9.79 2.40 -3.64
C PRO A 71 -10.67 3.06 -2.57
N GLY A 72 -10.10 3.30 -1.39
CA GLY A 72 -10.79 4.00 -0.30
C GLY A 72 -11.89 3.19 0.41
N LEU A 73 -11.81 1.86 0.39
CA LEU A 73 -12.75 1.02 1.15
C LEU A 73 -12.66 1.29 2.66
N GLU A 74 -13.79 1.63 3.26
CA GLU A 74 -13.95 1.80 4.71
C GLU A 74 -14.71 0.62 5.31
N TRP A 75 -14.56 0.35 6.62
CA TRP A 75 -15.32 -0.72 7.28
C TRP A 75 -16.84 -0.53 7.19
N SER A 76 -17.30 0.72 7.09
CA SER A 76 -18.73 1.06 6.87
C SER A 76 -19.26 0.67 5.50
N ASP A 77 -18.38 0.39 4.52
CA ASP A 77 -18.76 -0.11 3.20
C ASP A 77 -18.99 -1.63 3.20
N VAL A 78 -18.53 -2.34 4.24
CA VAL A 78 -18.76 -3.78 4.44
C VAL A 78 -20.07 -3.95 5.21
N ASP A 79 -21.16 -4.22 4.49
CA ASP A 79 -22.52 -4.17 5.01
C ASP A 79 -23.34 -5.36 4.51
N GLN A 80 -24.08 -5.98 5.42
CA GLN A 80 -24.85 -7.19 5.13
C GLN A 80 -25.95 -7.00 4.07
N VAL A 81 -26.46 -5.78 3.91
CA VAL A 81 -27.55 -5.46 2.97
C VAL A 81 -27.01 -4.80 1.70
N ARG A 82 -26.12 -3.81 1.82
CA ARG A 82 -25.59 -3.06 0.67
C ARG A 82 -24.50 -3.83 -0.09
N THR A 83 -23.65 -4.58 0.62
CA THR A 83 -22.52 -5.32 0.04
C THR A 83 -22.48 -6.79 0.52
N PRO A 84 -23.56 -7.57 0.33
CA PRO A 84 -23.73 -8.90 0.94
C PRO A 84 -22.63 -9.90 0.56
N ASN A 85 -22.08 -9.81 -0.66
CA ASN A 85 -20.99 -10.67 -1.09
C ASN A 85 -19.66 -10.33 -0.39
N LEU A 86 -19.37 -9.04 -0.19
CA LEU A 86 -18.18 -8.59 0.53
C LEU A 86 -18.30 -8.93 2.01
N TRP A 87 -19.48 -8.71 2.60
CA TRP A 87 -19.78 -9.12 3.98
C TRP A 87 -19.51 -10.62 4.20
N ARG A 88 -20.01 -11.47 3.30
CA ARG A 88 -19.78 -12.91 3.36
C ARG A 88 -18.30 -13.27 3.17
N LEU A 89 -17.61 -12.63 2.23
CA LEU A 89 -16.17 -12.86 1.99
C LEU A 89 -15.35 -12.56 3.24
N VAL A 90 -15.60 -11.43 3.89
CA VAL A 90 -14.91 -11.03 5.13
C VAL A 90 -15.24 -11.99 6.28
N GLY A 91 -16.51 -12.41 6.42
CA GLY A 91 -16.95 -13.28 7.51
C GLY A 91 -16.59 -14.75 7.37
N GLN A 92 -16.37 -15.25 6.14
CA GLN A 92 -16.03 -16.65 5.86
C GLN A 92 -14.56 -16.84 5.49
N GLY A 93 -13.84 -15.76 5.17
CA GLY A 93 -12.42 -15.76 4.85
C GLY A 93 -11.53 -15.39 6.02
N ALA A 94 -10.24 -15.26 5.73
CA ALA A 94 -9.29 -14.65 6.67
C ALA A 94 -9.35 -13.13 6.52
N SER A 95 -9.59 -12.43 7.62
CA SER A 95 -9.56 -10.96 7.68
C SER A 95 -8.45 -10.50 8.61
N ALA A 96 -7.79 -9.41 8.23
CA ALA A 96 -6.74 -8.79 9.02
C ALA A 96 -6.76 -7.27 8.81
N SER A 97 -6.34 -6.54 9.84
CA SER A 97 -6.04 -5.12 9.70
C SER A 97 -4.59 -4.97 9.25
N LEU A 98 -4.35 -4.19 8.19
CA LEU A 98 -3.03 -3.97 7.62
C LEU A 98 -2.78 -2.48 7.45
N SER A 99 -1.56 -2.04 7.76
CA SER A 99 -1.10 -0.70 7.40
C SER A 99 -0.75 -0.66 5.91
N THR A 100 -1.60 -0.06 5.10
CA THR A 100 -1.49 -0.01 3.62
C THR A 100 -0.52 1.06 3.08
N ARG A 101 0.50 1.44 3.86
CA ARG A 101 1.41 2.54 3.50
C ARG A 101 2.20 2.26 2.21
N ALA A 102 2.00 3.12 1.20
CA ALA A 102 2.83 3.21 0.00
C ALA A 102 3.91 4.32 0.15
N VAL A 103 4.65 4.62 -0.93
CA VAL A 103 5.47 5.84 -0.96
C VAL A 103 4.51 7.03 -1.09
N PRO A 104 4.50 7.96 -0.12
CA PRO A 104 3.59 9.10 -0.15
C PRO A 104 4.06 10.17 -1.15
N PRO A 105 3.15 11.04 -1.62
CA PRO A 105 3.53 12.28 -2.30
C PRO A 105 4.46 13.15 -1.44
N PRO A 106 5.27 14.04 -2.05
CA PRO A 106 6.21 14.89 -1.32
C PRO A 106 5.52 15.96 -0.45
N ASP A 107 4.28 16.31 -0.74
CA ASP A 107 3.49 17.35 -0.06
C ASP A 107 2.65 16.83 1.11
N ARG A 108 2.50 15.50 1.28
CA ARG A 108 1.55 14.91 2.24
C ARG A 108 1.83 13.46 2.57
N GLY A 109 1.58 13.05 3.81
CA GLY A 109 1.85 11.70 4.32
C GLY A 109 0.73 10.67 4.09
N ILE A 110 0.05 10.69 2.94
CA ILE A 110 -1.10 9.79 2.65
C ILE A 110 -0.75 8.73 1.60
N THR A 111 -1.60 7.70 1.48
CA THR A 111 -1.49 6.69 0.42
C THR A 111 -2.53 6.96 -0.67
N CYS A 112 -2.04 7.28 -1.86
CA CYS A 112 -2.86 7.47 -3.06
C CYS A 112 -3.18 6.11 -3.73
N PRO A 113 -4.34 5.95 -4.39
CA PRO A 113 -4.68 4.69 -5.07
C PRO A 113 -3.65 4.23 -6.09
N ALA A 114 -3.12 5.13 -6.93
CA ALA A 114 -2.08 4.80 -7.90
C ALA A 114 -0.83 4.21 -7.21
N ALA A 115 -0.39 4.80 -6.09
CA ALA A 115 0.72 4.29 -5.29
C ALA A 115 0.41 2.91 -4.66
N GLY A 116 -0.85 2.67 -4.26
CA GLY A 116 -1.32 1.37 -3.79
C GLY A 116 -1.24 0.29 -4.88
N TRP A 117 -1.75 0.57 -6.08
CA TRP A 117 -1.67 -0.34 -7.22
C TRP A 117 -0.24 -0.59 -7.71
N LEU A 118 0.60 0.44 -7.72
CA LEU A 118 2.04 0.29 -7.99
C LEU A 118 2.72 -0.59 -6.94
N THR A 119 2.33 -0.46 -5.67
CA THR A 119 2.86 -1.31 -4.58
C THR A 119 2.48 -2.78 -4.78
N VAL A 120 1.26 -3.06 -5.25
CA VAL A 120 0.83 -4.40 -5.65
C VAL A 120 1.64 -4.92 -6.84
N SER A 121 1.79 -4.12 -7.91
CA SER A 121 2.60 -4.44 -9.09
C SER A 121 4.04 -4.85 -8.72
N ALA A 122 4.57 -4.10 -7.75
CA ALA A 122 5.92 -4.16 -7.26
C ALA A 122 6.19 -5.34 -6.31
N GLY A 123 5.27 -5.62 -5.38
CA GLY A 123 5.53 -6.44 -4.20
C GLY A 123 6.29 -5.70 -3.08
N GLN A 124 6.54 -4.40 -3.25
CA GLN A 124 7.16 -3.49 -2.28
C GLN A 124 6.57 -2.09 -2.41
N ARG A 125 6.79 -1.22 -1.41
CA ARG A 125 6.31 0.17 -1.45
C ARG A 125 6.80 0.87 -2.71
N ALA A 126 5.84 1.40 -3.47
CA ALA A 126 6.05 2.21 -4.65
C ALA A 126 5.19 3.47 -4.57
N GLY A 127 5.44 4.45 -5.45
CA GLY A 127 4.67 5.70 -5.48
C GLY A 127 4.64 6.36 -6.84
N THR A 128 3.99 7.50 -6.90
CA THR A 128 3.95 8.35 -8.08
C THR A 128 4.72 9.63 -7.82
N ALA A 129 5.41 10.15 -8.83
CA ALA A 129 5.96 11.50 -8.79
C ALA A 129 4.84 12.54 -8.77
N GLY A 130 5.20 13.78 -8.39
CA GLY A 130 4.28 14.91 -8.38
C GLY A 130 3.56 15.10 -7.05
N LYS A 131 2.84 16.22 -6.95
CA LYS A 131 1.91 16.51 -5.86
C LYS A 131 0.59 15.84 -6.17
N GLY A 132 -0.33 15.78 -5.21
CA GLY A 132 -1.61 15.18 -5.55
C GLY A 132 -1.68 13.70 -5.24
N CYS A 133 -2.88 13.18 -5.39
CA CYS A 133 -3.07 11.76 -5.65
C CYS A 133 -3.61 11.59 -7.05
N PRO A 134 -2.74 11.59 -8.07
CA PRO A 134 -3.18 11.47 -9.45
C PRO A 134 -4.00 10.20 -9.65
N ALA A 135 -5.03 10.29 -10.49
CA ALA A 135 -5.75 9.12 -10.93
C ALA A 135 -4.78 8.16 -11.66
N PRO A 136 -4.99 6.83 -11.55
CA PRO A 136 -4.35 5.87 -12.43
C PRO A 136 -4.46 6.30 -13.91
N PRO A 137 -3.38 6.26 -14.72
CA PRO A 137 -3.49 6.50 -16.15
C PRO A 137 -4.47 5.53 -16.79
N THR A 138 -5.31 6.03 -17.71
CA THR A 138 -6.20 5.19 -18.52
C THR A 138 -5.35 4.28 -19.41
N PRO A 139 -5.49 2.94 -19.32
CA PRO A 139 -4.75 2.01 -20.18
C PRO A 139 -5.07 2.23 -21.65
N GLN A 140 -4.06 2.12 -22.52
CA GLN A 140 -4.20 2.21 -23.97
C GLN A 140 -4.40 0.81 -24.54
N PRO A 141 -5.58 0.47 -25.10
CA PRO A 141 -5.84 -0.85 -25.65
C PRO A 141 -4.87 -1.22 -26.78
N ASP A 142 -4.48 -2.49 -26.82
CA ASP A 142 -3.69 -3.11 -27.89
C ASP A 142 -4.18 -4.55 -28.12
N GLY A 143 -5.04 -4.72 -29.12
CA GLY A 143 -5.74 -5.99 -29.35
C GLY A 143 -6.61 -6.39 -28.16
N GLU A 144 -6.40 -7.59 -27.61
CA GLU A 144 -7.04 -8.03 -26.37
C GLU A 144 -6.39 -7.47 -25.10
N GLY A 145 -5.20 -6.89 -25.24
CA GLY A 145 -4.38 -6.36 -24.15
C GLY A 145 -4.49 -4.85 -24.01
N ALA A 146 -3.55 -4.30 -23.24
CA ALA A 146 -3.34 -2.87 -23.13
C ALA A 146 -1.92 -2.55 -22.68
N THR A 147 -1.51 -1.30 -22.87
CA THR A 147 -0.29 -0.73 -22.28
C THR A 147 -0.64 0.33 -21.24
N VAL A 148 0.20 0.51 -20.23
CA VAL A 148 0.05 1.56 -19.21
C VAL A 148 0.80 2.81 -19.67
N PRO A 149 0.12 3.93 -19.99
CA PRO A 149 0.80 5.16 -20.39
C PRO A 149 1.73 5.69 -19.30
N GLY A 150 2.90 6.19 -19.72
CA GLY A 150 3.87 6.77 -18.80
C GLY A 150 4.65 5.76 -17.95
N TRP A 151 4.56 4.46 -18.25
CA TRP A 151 5.28 3.41 -17.51
C TRP A 151 6.79 3.67 -17.32
N PRO A 152 7.55 4.17 -18.32
CA PRO A 152 8.96 4.51 -18.11
C PRO A 152 9.18 5.57 -17.03
N ALA A 153 8.32 6.60 -16.96
CA ALA A 153 8.41 7.64 -15.95
C ALA A 153 8.03 7.11 -14.56
N LEU A 154 6.99 6.27 -14.47
CA LEU A 154 6.63 5.58 -13.23
C LEU A 154 7.79 4.72 -12.73
N THR A 155 8.46 3.99 -13.62
CA THR A 155 9.62 3.15 -13.28
C THR A 155 10.83 3.97 -12.85
N ALA A 156 11.15 5.03 -13.59
CA ALA A 156 12.26 5.92 -13.27
C ALA A 156 12.11 6.52 -11.87
N TYR A 157 10.91 7.02 -11.53
CA TYR A 157 10.64 7.60 -10.22
C TYR A 157 10.92 6.63 -9.07
N GLN A 158 10.70 5.32 -9.25
CA GLN A 158 10.97 4.37 -8.15
C GLN A 158 12.43 4.37 -7.72
N SER A 159 13.36 4.65 -8.65
CA SER A 159 14.80 4.74 -8.37
C SER A 159 15.17 5.95 -7.52
N GLU A 160 14.32 6.97 -7.48
CA GLU A 160 14.48 8.16 -6.64
C GLU A 160 13.95 7.93 -5.21
N THR A 161 13.18 6.85 -5.01
CA THR A 161 12.65 6.48 -3.70
C THR A 161 13.66 5.62 -2.93
N GLY A 162 13.59 5.65 -1.59
CA GLY A 162 14.39 4.76 -0.74
C GLY A 162 14.07 3.26 -0.87
N TYR A 163 13.07 2.87 -1.66
CA TYR A 163 12.65 1.47 -1.84
C TYR A 163 13.11 0.87 -3.17
N ALA A 164 13.45 1.70 -4.18
CA ALA A 164 13.85 1.25 -5.51
C ALA A 164 12.92 0.16 -6.10
N ALA A 165 11.61 0.38 -6.00
CA ALA A 165 10.61 -0.60 -6.39
C ALA A 165 10.72 -1.02 -7.87
N ARG A 166 10.65 -2.33 -8.12
CA ARG A 166 10.61 -2.94 -9.46
C ARG A 166 9.17 -3.16 -9.88
N LEU A 167 8.62 -2.22 -10.64
CA LEU A 167 7.26 -2.32 -11.17
C LEU A 167 7.11 -3.51 -12.13
N GLY A 168 5.90 -4.05 -12.22
CA GLY A 168 5.56 -5.18 -13.10
C GLY A 168 6.08 -6.54 -12.64
N THR A 169 6.62 -6.62 -11.43
CA THR A 169 7.17 -7.87 -10.87
C THR A 169 6.09 -8.93 -10.74
N LEU A 170 4.90 -8.58 -10.23
CA LEU A 170 3.77 -9.51 -10.09
C LEU A 170 3.35 -10.10 -11.44
N GLY A 171 3.04 -9.24 -12.42
CA GLY A 171 2.59 -9.67 -13.74
C GLY A 171 3.64 -10.52 -14.47
N GLN A 172 4.89 -10.08 -14.44
CA GLN A 172 6.00 -10.82 -15.06
C GLN A 172 6.20 -12.20 -14.44
N LEU A 173 6.15 -12.32 -13.11
CA LEU A 173 6.34 -13.62 -12.44
C LEU A 173 5.27 -14.65 -12.83
N VAL A 174 4.02 -14.21 -13.00
CA VAL A 174 2.94 -15.09 -13.46
C VAL A 174 3.21 -15.57 -14.89
N THR A 175 3.60 -14.65 -15.79
CA THR A 175 3.91 -14.97 -17.19
C THR A 175 5.13 -15.87 -17.32
N ASP A 176 6.22 -15.59 -16.58
CA ASP A 176 7.45 -16.40 -16.56
C ASP A 176 7.17 -17.83 -16.07
N SER A 177 6.13 -18.01 -15.24
CA SER A 177 5.66 -19.31 -14.75
C SER A 177 4.67 -20.01 -15.70
N GLY A 178 4.49 -19.48 -16.92
CA GLY A 178 3.56 -20.00 -17.93
C GLY A 178 2.08 -19.67 -17.66
N GLY A 179 1.80 -18.81 -16.70
CA GLY A 179 0.43 -18.37 -16.37
C GLY A 179 -0.05 -17.19 -17.22
N LYS A 180 -1.36 -16.91 -17.16
CA LYS A 180 -1.98 -15.77 -17.84
C LYS A 180 -2.52 -14.75 -16.84
N VAL A 181 -2.33 -13.47 -17.16
CA VAL A 181 -2.81 -12.33 -16.36
C VAL A 181 -3.93 -11.61 -17.11
N ALA A 182 -5.02 -11.29 -16.42
CA ALA A 182 -6.04 -10.36 -16.86
C ALA A 182 -6.16 -9.19 -15.88
N ALA A 183 -6.37 -7.99 -16.42
CA ALA A 183 -6.64 -6.79 -15.64
C ALA A 183 -7.98 -6.18 -16.03
N ILE A 184 -8.78 -5.80 -15.03
CA ILE A 184 -10.07 -5.15 -15.19
C ILE A 184 -10.02 -3.76 -14.53
N GLY A 185 -10.00 -2.71 -15.36
CA GLY A 185 -9.95 -1.31 -14.92
C GLY A 185 -8.54 -0.71 -14.79
N PRO A 186 -8.42 0.64 -14.72
CA PRO A 186 -7.14 1.35 -14.79
C PRO A 186 -6.11 0.97 -13.71
N GLY A 187 -6.53 0.92 -12.44
CA GLY A 187 -5.65 0.54 -11.33
C GLY A 187 -5.19 -0.92 -11.41
N ALA A 188 -6.09 -1.80 -11.82
CA ALA A 188 -5.76 -3.20 -12.07
C ALA A 188 -4.74 -3.37 -13.20
N ALA A 189 -4.80 -2.53 -14.24
CA ALA A 189 -3.82 -2.56 -15.32
C ALA A 189 -2.40 -2.23 -14.82
N ILE A 190 -2.26 -1.24 -13.92
CA ILE A 190 -0.97 -0.93 -13.27
C ILE A 190 -0.43 -2.13 -12.49
N ALA A 191 -1.30 -2.78 -11.71
CA ALA A 191 -0.91 -3.92 -10.88
C ALA A 191 -0.59 -5.19 -11.69
N GLY A 192 -1.35 -5.43 -12.75
CA GLY A 192 -1.24 -6.62 -13.60
C GLY A 192 -0.22 -6.51 -14.73
N ALA A 193 0.32 -5.32 -15.02
CA ALA A 193 1.29 -5.13 -16.08
C ALA A 193 2.59 -5.93 -15.83
N ASP A 194 3.24 -6.33 -16.91
CA ASP A 194 4.60 -6.85 -16.89
C ASP A 194 5.64 -5.72 -16.67
N LYS A 195 6.93 -6.07 -16.65
CA LYS A 195 8.01 -5.08 -16.43
C LYS A 195 8.08 -3.99 -17.51
N SER A 196 7.50 -4.24 -18.68
CA SER A 196 7.44 -3.30 -19.79
C SER A 196 6.18 -2.42 -19.77
N GLY A 197 5.25 -2.66 -18.84
CA GLY A 197 3.99 -1.93 -18.75
C GLY A 197 2.87 -2.51 -19.60
N ASN A 198 3.03 -3.74 -20.10
CA ASN A 198 2.06 -4.40 -20.98
C ASN A 198 1.15 -5.35 -20.19
N ILE A 199 -0.11 -5.43 -20.59
CA ILE A 199 -1.11 -6.36 -20.07
C ILE A 199 -1.58 -7.24 -21.23
N ALA A 200 -1.51 -8.56 -21.07
CA ALA A 200 -1.92 -9.51 -22.12
C ALA A 200 -3.44 -9.54 -22.34
N LYS A 201 -4.24 -9.42 -21.28
CA LYS A 201 -5.70 -9.26 -21.35
C LYS A 201 -6.17 -8.07 -20.53
N TYR A 202 -6.79 -7.10 -21.18
CA TYR A 202 -7.42 -5.96 -20.53
C TYR A 202 -8.92 -5.92 -20.82
N ALA A 203 -9.69 -5.61 -19.79
CA ALA A 203 -11.11 -5.29 -19.91
C ALA A 203 -11.43 -4.03 -19.11
N SER A 204 -12.34 -3.19 -19.61
CA SER A 204 -12.79 -2.01 -18.86
C SER A 204 -13.79 -2.37 -17.76
N THR A 205 -14.50 -3.50 -17.89
CA THR A 205 -15.49 -4.00 -16.92
C THR A 205 -15.37 -5.51 -16.75
N PRO A 206 -15.89 -6.09 -15.64
CA PRO A 206 -15.88 -7.53 -15.44
C PRO A 206 -16.61 -8.31 -16.55
N GLU A 207 -17.70 -7.76 -17.09
CA GLU A 207 -18.49 -8.39 -18.15
C GLU A 207 -17.69 -8.49 -19.45
N ALA A 208 -16.86 -7.48 -19.74
CA ALA A 208 -16.01 -7.45 -20.92
C ALA A 208 -14.83 -8.44 -20.87
N LEU A 209 -14.52 -9.01 -19.69
CA LEU A 209 -13.47 -10.03 -19.58
C LEU A 209 -13.85 -11.32 -20.32
N GLY A 210 -15.14 -11.70 -20.31
CA GLY A 210 -15.60 -12.99 -20.80
C GLY A 210 -15.27 -14.13 -19.84
N ASP A 211 -14.85 -15.28 -20.37
CA ASP A 211 -14.51 -16.46 -19.56
C ASP A 211 -13.25 -16.21 -18.70
N PRO A 212 -13.34 -16.27 -17.35
CA PRO A 212 -12.19 -16.09 -16.48
C PRO A 212 -11.31 -17.34 -16.36
N ALA A 213 -11.79 -18.53 -16.77
CA ALA A 213 -11.10 -19.81 -16.57
C ALA A 213 -9.66 -19.87 -17.13
N PRO A 214 -9.32 -19.19 -18.25
CA PRO A 214 -7.96 -19.22 -18.80
C PRO A 214 -6.91 -18.47 -17.97
N TYR A 215 -7.30 -17.65 -16.98
CA TYR A 215 -6.38 -16.75 -16.27
C TYR A 215 -5.95 -17.31 -14.91
N ASN A 216 -4.65 -17.23 -14.63
CA ASN A 216 -4.07 -17.62 -13.35
C ASN A 216 -4.10 -16.46 -12.35
N LEU A 217 -4.01 -15.22 -12.85
CA LEU A 217 -4.19 -14.01 -12.07
C LEU A 217 -5.22 -13.11 -12.75
N ILE A 218 -6.28 -12.76 -12.02
CA ILE A 218 -7.21 -11.70 -12.41
C ILE A 218 -7.04 -10.57 -11.40
N VAL A 219 -6.71 -9.38 -11.88
CA VAL A 219 -6.71 -8.16 -11.06
C VAL A 219 -7.93 -7.33 -11.43
N LEU A 220 -8.71 -6.93 -10.43
CA LEU A 220 -9.93 -6.15 -10.61
C LEU A 220 -9.89 -4.90 -9.75
N GLU A 221 -10.06 -3.74 -10.37
CA GLU A 221 -10.39 -2.51 -9.68
C GLU A 221 -11.92 -2.38 -9.58
N ALA A 222 -12.43 -2.27 -8.35
CA ALA A 222 -13.86 -2.13 -8.07
C ALA A 222 -14.17 -0.79 -7.38
N PRO A 223 -14.01 0.35 -8.08
CA PRO A 223 -14.09 1.67 -7.47
C PRO A 223 -15.52 2.06 -7.09
N ALA A 224 -16.53 1.38 -7.64
CA ALA A 224 -17.94 1.64 -7.33
C ALA A 224 -18.35 1.18 -5.93
N LEU A 225 -17.54 0.37 -5.24
CA LEU A 225 -17.86 -0.16 -3.92
C LEU A 225 -17.58 0.82 -2.77
N ALA A 226 -16.81 1.88 -3.02
CA ALA A 226 -16.47 2.88 -2.01
C ALA A 226 -16.39 4.26 -2.64
N THR A 227 -16.82 5.28 -1.90
CA THR A 227 -16.80 6.67 -2.38
C THR A 227 -15.87 7.56 -1.57
N ALA A 228 -15.23 7.04 -0.51
CA ALA A 228 -14.31 7.82 0.33
C ALA A 228 -13.27 8.54 -0.52
N TRP A 229 -12.69 7.85 -1.48
CA TRP A 229 -11.66 8.41 -2.34
C TRP A 229 -12.18 9.46 -3.34
N THR A 230 -13.46 9.40 -3.72
CA THR A 230 -14.07 10.32 -4.70
C THR A 230 -14.81 11.50 -4.06
N ARG A 231 -14.90 11.54 -2.72
CA ARG A 231 -15.58 12.61 -1.95
C ARG A 231 -14.83 13.95 -1.91
N GLN A 232 -13.52 13.97 -2.20
CA GLN A 232 -12.75 15.21 -2.36
C GLN A 232 -11.96 15.16 -3.67
N PRO A 233 -11.69 16.32 -4.30
CA PRO A 233 -10.81 16.40 -5.46
C PRO A 233 -9.43 15.77 -5.18
N LEU A 234 -8.90 15.06 -6.18
CA LEU A 234 -7.66 14.27 -6.07
C LEU A 234 -6.42 15.12 -5.74
N ASP A 235 -6.47 16.40 -6.07
CA ASP A 235 -5.47 17.43 -5.78
C ASP A 235 -5.64 18.10 -4.41
N GLU A 236 -6.79 17.93 -3.75
CA GLU A 236 -7.11 18.54 -2.45
C GLU A 236 -6.81 17.66 -1.22
N TYR A 237 -6.41 16.41 -1.44
CA TYR A 237 -5.95 15.49 -0.38
C TYR A 237 -4.55 15.79 0.15
#